data_AF-A0AAW0W5B1-F1
#
_entry.id   AF-A0AAW0W5B1-F1
#
_cell.length_a   1.000
_cell.length_b   1.000
_cell.length_c   1.000
_cell.angle_alpha   90.00
_cell.angle_beta   90.00
_cell.angle_gamma   90.00
#
_symmetry.space_group_name_H-M   'P 1'
#
loop_
_entity.id
_entity.type
_entity.pdbx_description
1 polymer ?
#
loop_
_entity_poly.entity_id
_entity_poly.type
_entity_poly.pdbx_seq_one_letter_code
_entity_poly.pdbx_strand_id
1 'polypeptide(L)'
;MKNLEHIETSMFVFVLDDTAPENFNQLIWEGLCGDTTNRWADKSLSAILTRNGYGVMNNDHTPYDAMVSVMLGHYQHLMLEDIEGQWTGPAEIREFPMPILLNFDLDAKLVAAISSAKETSLSYINNICAKSLFFTEYGKDFMKPYKLHPDAFVQMSLQLAYWRLHGRPAPTYETASTRQFHAGRTETMRSCTAESVDWVQTMLNPKAKTAEKRRKLVAAVDCHNRLMKECQKNEGIDRHMLGLYIVALESGMDIPDLFLDPSFTKSGGGGNFVLSTSTVGYTPVFGGVAAMIPNGYGCFYSMVSDRLNFFITSFKASEETSVEAFSEALSLSLCDMQQVLVVPTSSL
;
A
#
# COMPACT_ATOMS: atom_id res chain seq x y z
N MET A 1 13.57 23.89 -21.85
CA MET A 1 12.19 23.40 -22.06
C MET A 1 12.14 22.15 -22.95
N LYS A 2 12.76 22.11 -24.14
CA LYS A 2 12.76 20.89 -24.99
C LYS A 2 13.20 19.59 -24.29
N ASN A 3 14.24 19.63 -23.46
CA ASN A 3 14.67 18.43 -22.71
C ASN A 3 13.64 17.96 -21.68
N LEU A 4 12.90 18.88 -21.05
CA LEU A 4 11.81 18.51 -20.14
C LEU A 4 10.68 17.84 -20.93
N GLU A 5 10.31 18.41 -22.07
CA GLU A 5 9.31 17.82 -22.96
C GLU A 5 9.72 16.41 -23.43
N HIS A 6 11.00 16.17 -23.75
CA HIS A 6 11.49 14.83 -24.06
C HIS A 6 11.30 13.84 -22.91
N ILE A 7 11.50 14.26 -21.66
CA ILE A 7 11.30 13.42 -20.47
C ILE A 7 9.80 13.22 -20.21
N GLU A 8 9.00 14.28 -20.29
CA GLU A 8 7.55 14.24 -20.06
C GLU A 8 6.84 13.35 -21.08
N THR A 9 7.23 13.44 -22.35
CA THR A 9 6.63 12.69 -23.47
C THR A 9 7.25 11.31 -23.71
N SER A 10 8.34 10.95 -23.02
CA SER A 10 8.91 9.60 -23.11
C SER A 10 7.88 8.53 -22.69
N MET A 11 8.02 7.30 -23.18
CA MET A 11 7.07 6.23 -22.79
C MET A 11 7.10 5.94 -21.28
N PHE A 12 8.30 5.93 -20.71
CA PHE A 12 8.59 5.77 -19.29
C PHE A 12 10.03 6.24 -19.03
N VAL A 13 10.41 6.37 -17.76
CA VAL A 13 11.81 6.60 -17.38
C VAL A 13 12.42 5.25 -16.97
N PHE A 14 13.59 4.93 -17.53
CA PHE A 14 14.37 3.75 -17.13
C PHE A 14 15.59 4.20 -16.35
N VAL A 15 15.70 3.75 -15.09
CA VAL A 15 16.77 4.13 -14.16
C VAL A 15 17.72 2.96 -14.02
N LEU A 16 18.99 3.19 -14.37
CA LEU A 16 20.10 2.31 -14.04
C LEU A 16 20.65 2.75 -12.70
N ASP A 17 20.38 1.95 -11.67
CA ASP A 17 20.73 2.28 -10.30
C ASP A 17 22.02 1.57 -9.86
N ASP A 18 22.93 2.32 -9.24
CA ASP A 18 24.21 1.81 -8.76
C ASP A 18 24.10 1.06 -7.43
N THR A 19 22.94 1.15 -6.75
CA THR A 19 22.68 0.41 -5.52
C THR A 19 22.62 -1.10 -5.77
N ALA A 20 22.98 -1.86 -4.74
CA ALA A 20 22.92 -3.32 -4.74
C ALA A 20 22.23 -3.80 -3.46
N PRO A 21 20.88 -3.71 -3.36
CA PRO A 21 20.16 -4.10 -2.15
C PRO A 21 20.44 -5.57 -1.78
N GLU A 22 20.79 -5.80 -0.52
CA GLU A 22 21.17 -7.10 0.05
C GLU A 22 19.97 -7.91 0.54
N ASN A 23 18.83 -7.25 0.74
CA ASN A 23 17.60 -7.87 1.21
C ASN A 23 16.37 -7.09 0.70
N PHE A 24 15.19 -7.69 0.87
CA PHE A 24 13.93 -7.09 0.41
C PHE A 24 13.59 -5.77 1.10
N ASN A 25 14.02 -5.52 2.34
CA ASN A 25 13.78 -4.23 2.99
C ASN A 25 14.54 -3.10 2.29
N GLN A 26 15.80 -3.35 1.92
CA GLN A 26 16.59 -2.42 1.11
C GLN A 26 15.99 -2.27 -0.30
N LEU A 27 15.48 -3.36 -0.90
CA LEU A 27 14.86 -3.31 -2.23
C LEU A 27 13.58 -2.46 -2.25
N ILE A 28 12.68 -2.64 -1.27
CA ILE A 28 11.47 -1.82 -1.19
C ILE A 28 11.79 -0.35 -0.87
N TRP A 29 12.86 -0.10 -0.10
CA TRP A 29 13.35 1.24 0.16
C TRP A 29 13.83 1.93 -1.12
N GLU A 30 14.49 1.17 -2.00
CA GLU A 30 14.99 1.67 -3.28
C GLU A 30 13.85 2.11 -4.21
N GLY A 31 12.73 1.39 -4.19
CA GLY A 31 11.51 1.74 -4.93
C GLY A 31 10.73 2.92 -4.34
N LEU A 32 10.68 3.02 -3.01
CA LEU A 32 9.92 4.05 -2.32
C LEU A 32 10.65 5.40 -2.28
N CYS A 33 11.94 5.37 -1.95
CA CYS A 33 12.77 6.53 -1.71
C CYS A 33 13.94 6.56 -2.71
N GLY A 34 14.81 5.54 -2.63
CA GLY A 34 16.01 5.40 -3.44
C GLY A 34 16.97 6.60 -3.42
N ASP A 35 17.88 6.63 -4.39
CA ASP A 35 18.71 7.81 -4.65
C ASP A 35 17.88 8.91 -5.33
N THR A 36 17.65 10.02 -4.63
CA THR A 36 16.87 11.15 -5.20
C THR A 36 17.51 11.83 -6.42
N THR A 37 18.77 11.52 -6.76
CA THR A 37 19.52 12.19 -7.84
C THR A 37 19.33 11.56 -9.22
N ASN A 38 18.82 10.33 -9.30
CA ASN A 38 18.56 9.60 -10.54
C ASN A 38 17.08 9.24 -10.70
N ARG A 39 16.19 9.97 -10.03
CA ARG A 39 14.72 9.77 -10.07
C ARG A 39 14.04 10.94 -10.78
N TRP A 40 12.99 10.63 -11.53
CA TRP A 40 12.06 11.62 -12.07
C TRP A 40 10.67 11.39 -11.49
N ALA A 41 10.43 11.88 -10.28
CA ALA A 41 9.23 11.56 -9.49
C ALA A 41 7.91 11.93 -10.19
N ASP A 42 7.92 12.94 -11.06
CA ASP A 42 6.75 13.35 -11.85
C ASP A 42 6.39 12.36 -12.96
N LYS A 43 7.24 11.37 -13.25
CA LYS A 43 6.96 10.39 -14.28
C LYS A 43 5.94 9.37 -13.76
N SER A 44 4.88 9.17 -14.54
CA SER A 44 3.85 8.16 -14.25
C SER A 44 4.45 6.78 -13.97
N LEU A 45 5.42 6.34 -14.79
CA LEU A 45 6.13 5.08 -14.65
C LEU A 45 7.64 5.29 -14.75
N SER A 46 8.34 4.96 -13.65
CA SER A 46 9.78 4.78 -13.61
C SER A 46 10.11 3.32 -13.34
N ALA A 47 10.81 2.67 -14.28
CA ALA A 47 11.36 1.33 -14.13
C ALA A 47 12.81 1.43 -13.67
N ILE A 48 13.14 0.83 -12.53
CA ILE A 48 14.44 0.93 -11.86
C ILE A 48 15.09 -0.45 -11.89
N LEU A 49 16.32 -0.51 -12.38
CA LEU A 49 17.14 -1.72 -12.39
C LEU A 49 18.38 -1.47 -11.52
N THR A 50 18.51 -2.22 -10.43
CA THR A 50 19.66 -2.13 -9.53
C THR A 50 20.87 -2.84 -10.10
N ARG A 51 22.08 -2.51 -9.62
CA ARG A 51 23.34 -3.10 -10.07
C ARG A 51 23.37 -4.62 -9.95
N ASN A 52 22.72 -5.18 -8.94
CA ASN A 52 22.61 -6.63 -8.72
C ASN A 52 21.39 -7.26 -9.39
N GLY A 53 20.71 -6.54 -10.30
CA GLY A 53 19.72 -7.11 -11.21
C GLY A 53 18.29 -7.16 -10.68
N TYR A 54 17.97 -6.49 -9.56
CA TYR A 54 16.58 -6.39 -9.12
C TYR A 54 15.84 -5.31 -9.89
N GLY A 55 14.61 -5.63 -10.31
CA GLY A 55 13.68 -4.69 -10.93
C GLY A 55 12.70 -4.13 -9.91
N VAL A 56 12.53 -2.81 -9.90
CA VAL A 56 11.55 -2.08 -9.08
C VAL A 56 10.82 -1.05 -9.92
N MET A 57 9.61 -0.65 -9.51
CA MET A 57 8.88 0.44 -10.14
C MET A 57 8.58 1.54 -9.13
N ASN A 58 8.77 2.79 -9.52
CA ASN A 58 8.29 3.98 -8.83
C ASN A 58 7.30 4.70 -9.75
N ASN A 59 6.17 5.14 -9.20
CA ASN A 59 5.06 5.64 -10.00
C ASN A 59 4.44 6.88 -9.35
N ASP A 60 4.17 7.91 -10.13
CA ASP A 60 3.22 8.95 -9.72
C ASP A 60 1.82 8.34 -9.58
N HIS A 61 1.17 8.61 -8.45
CA HIS A 61 -0.15 8.07 -8.11
C HIS A 61 -1.31 8.97 -8.58
N THR A 62 -1.00 10.15 -9.14
CA THR A 62 -1.97 11.08 -9.71
C THR A 62 -2.73 10.48 -10.91
N PRO A 63 -2.06 9.93 -11.96
CA PRO A 63 -2.75 9.50 -13.17
C PRO A 63 -3.49 8.17 -13.05
N TYR A 64 -3.08 7.27 -12.15
CA TYR A 64 -3.68 5.94 -12.02
C TYR A 64 -3.50 5.31 -10.64
N ASP A 65 -4.18 4.17 -10.44
CA ASP A 65 -4.06 3.33 -9.25
C ASP A 65 -3.04 2.18 -9.44
N ALA A 66 -2.50 1.68 -8.33
CA ALA A 66 -1.41 0.69 -8.30
C ALA A 66 -1.63 -0.56 -9.16
N MET A 67 -2.90 -0.95 -9.42
CA MET A 67 -3.21 -2.12 -10.24
C MET A 67 -2.64 -2.04 -11.66
N VAL A 68 -2.41 -0.85 -12.22
CA VAL A 68 -1.74 -0.71 -13.53
C VAL A 68 -0.30 -1.24 -13.44
N SER A 69 0.46 -0.76 -12.45
CA SER A 69 1.84 -1.18 -12.21
C SER A 69 1.93 -2.65 -11.78
N VAL A 70 1.00 -3.14 -10.94
CA VAL A 70 0.96 -4.55 -10.54
C VAL A 70 0.78 -5.47 -11.74
N MET A 71 -0.16 -5.15 -12.64
CA MET A 71 -0.39 -5.98 -13.82
C MET A 71 0.79 -5.93 -14.80
N LEU A 72 1.41 -4.76 -15.00
CA LEU A 72 2.62 -4.63 -15.81
C LEU A 72 3.78 -5.45 -15.23
N GLY A 73 4.06 -5.31 -13.93
CA GLY A 73 5.11 -6.06 -13.26
C GLY A 73 4.84 -7.57 -13.29
N HIS A 74 3.59 -7.99 -13.12
CA HIS A 74 3.25 -9.41 -13.17
C HIS A 74 3.42 -9.98 -14.58
N TYR A 75 3.02 -9.24 -15.61
CA TYR A 75 3.29 -9.61 -17.00
C TYR A 75 4.79 -9.75 -17.27
N GLN A 76 5.60 -8.77 -16.85
CA GLN A 76 7.07 -8.83 -16.99
C GLN A 76 7.66 -10.05 -16.27
N HIS A 77 7.20 -10.34 -15.05
CA HIS A 77 7.62 -11.51 -14.28
C HIS A 77 7.33 -12.81 -15.03
N LEU A 78 6.10 -12.99 -15.53
CA LEU A 78 5.73 -14.19 -16.29
C LEU A 78 6.53 -14.33 -17.59
N MET A 79 6.78 -13.22 -18.29
CA MET A 79 7.61 -13.22 -19.50
C MET A 79 9.05 -13.64 -19.20
N LEU A 80 9.62 -13.18 -18.09
CA LEU A 80 10.96 -13.57 -17.67
C LEU A 80 11.03 -15.04 -17.27
N GLU A 81 10.00 -15.58 -16.62
CA GLU A 81 9.89 -17.00 -16.30
C GLU A 81 9.81 -17.87 -17.57
N ASP A 82 8.98 -17.46 -18.54
CA ASP A 82 8.79 -18.19 -19.81
C ASP A 82 10.09 -18.33 -20.61
N ILE A 83 10.95 -17.31 -20.56
CA ILE A 83 12.25 -17.32 -21.26
C ILE A 83 13.41 -17.76 -20.36
N GLU A 84 13.15 -18.23 -19.14
CA GLU A 84 14.16 -18.62 -18.14
C GLU A 84 15.20 -17.51 -17.87
N GLY A 85 14.78 -16.24 -17.99
CA GLY A 85 15.65 -15.07 -17.87
C GLY A 85 16.68 -14.92 -19.00
N GLN A 86 16.55 -15.67 -20.10
CA GLN A 86 17.48 -15.66 -21.23
C GLN A 86 16.80 -15.16 -22.51
N TRP A 87 17.53 -14.34 -23.27
CA TRP A 87 17.07 -13.94 -24.61
C TRP A 87 17.14 -15.13 -25.58
N THR A 88 16.00 -15.53 -26.13
CA THR A 88 15.88 -16.66 -27.08
C THR A 88 15.75 -16.21 -28.54
N GLY A 89 15.73 -14.91 -28.80
CA GLY A 89 15.63 -14.35 -30.15
C GLY A 89 16.97 -14.23 -30.88
N PRO A 90 16.99 -13.57 -32.06
CA PRO A 90 18.21 -13.36 -32.83
C PRO A 90 19.26 -12.56 -32.03
N ALA A 91 20.53 -12.97 -32.13
CA ALA A 91 21.66 -12.24 -31.55
C ALA A 91 22.14 -11.06 -32.43
N GLU A 92 21.57 -10.92 -33.64
CA GLU A 92 21.94 -9.85 -34.57
C GLU A 92 21.52 -8.49 -33.99
N ILE A 93 22.52 -7.64 -33.76
CA ILE A 93 22.30 -6.27 -33.31
C ILE A 93 22.16 -5.41 -34.56
N ARG A 94 20.93 -4.94 -34.82
CA ARG A 94 20.65 -3.95 -35.85
C ARG A 94 21.31 -2.62 -35.52
N GLU A 95 21.69 -1.87 -36.53
CA GLU A 95 22.17 -0.49 -36.35
C GLU A 95 21.01 0.42 -35.94
N PHE A 96 21.13 1.06 -34.78
CA PHE A 96 20.20 2.07 -34.27
C PHE A 96 20.95 3.39 -34.03
N PRO A 97 20.24 4.54 -34.07
CA PRO A 97 20.81 5.80 -33.63
C PRO A 97 21.32 5.73 -32.19
N MET A 98 22.46 6.38 -31.92
CA MET A 98 23.00 6.47 -30.56
C MET A 98 22.03 7.22 -29.63
N PRO A 99 21.90 6.80 -28.36
CA PRO A 99 21.17 7.57 -27.36
C PRO A 99 21.69 9.01 -27.26
N ILE A 100 20.77 9.97 -27.12
CA ILE A 100 21.08 11.40 -27.03
C ILE A 100 21.15 11.80 -25.56
N LEU A 101 22.29 12.37 -25.14
CA LEU A 101 22.43 12.96 -23.82
C LEU A 101 21.67 14.28 -23.73
N LEU A 102 20.73 14.38 -22.78
CA LEU A 102 19.98 15.61 -22.51
C LEU A 102 20.78 16.52 -21.57
N ASN A 103 21.47 17.51 -22.13
CA ASN A 103 22.24 18.49 -21.35
C ASN A 103 21.34 19.64 -20.86
N PHE A 104 21.29 19.87 -19.56
CA PHE A 104 20.57 21.00 -18.96
C PHE A 104 21.53 22.16 -18.70
N ASP A 105 21.19 23.34 -19.24
CA ASP A 105 21.88 24.58 -18.91
C ASP A 105 21.38 25.10 -17.56
N LEU A 106 22.25 25.07 -16.55
CA LEU A 106 21.91 25.47 -15.19
C LEU A 106 22.57 26.81 -14.85
N ASP A 107 21.78 27.77 -14.39
CA ASP A 107 22.29 28.99 -13.79
C ASP A 107 22.55 28.80 -12.28
N ALA A 108 23.15 29.80 -11.62
CA ALA A 108 23.44 29.75 -10.20
C ALA A 108 22.18 29.58 -9.33
N LYS A 109 21.02 30.09 -9.78
CA LYS A 109 19.75 29.99 -9.05
C LYS A 109 19.22 28.56 -9.09
N LEU A 110 19.27 27.92 -10.26
CA LEU A 110 18.87 26.52 -10.45
C LEU A 110 19.79 25.58 -9.68
N VAL A 111 21.10 25.81 -9.70
CA VAL A 111 22.05 25.01 -8.89
C VAL A 111 21.73 25.13 -7.40
N ALA A 112 21.45 26.33 -6.89
CA ALA A 112 21.05 26.51 -5.50
C ALA A 112 19.70 25.82 -5.19
N ALA A 113 18.74 25.89 -6.10
CA ALA A 113 17.44 25.22 -5.96
C ALA A 113 17.57 23.69 -5.91
N ILE A 114 18.43 23.11 -6.75
CA ILE A 114 18.73 21.66 -6.75
C ILE A 114 19.33 21.23 -5.40
N SER A 115 20.29 22.00 -4.88
CA SER A 115 20.90 21.70 -3.57
C SER A 115 19.86 21.75 -2.44
N SER A 116 19.01 22.79 -2.42
CA SER A 116 17.93 22.90 -1.44
C SER A 116 16.89 21.80 -1.57
N ALA A 117 16.51 21.41 -2.79
CA ALA A 117 15.60 20.30 -3.05
C ALA A 117 16.19 18.96 -2.59
N LYS A 118 17.50 18.76 -2.78
CA LYS A 118 18.22 17.57 -2.31
C LYS A 118 18.22 17.49 -0.78
N GLU A 119 18.56 18.58 -0.08
CA GLU A 119 18.53 18.63 1.39
C GLU A 119 17.12 18.35 1.93
N THR A 120 16.11 18.97 1.33
CA THR A 120 14.70 18.77 1.68
C THR A 120 14.29 17.31 1.49
N SER A 121 14.58 16.74 0.32
CA SER A 121 14.24 15.35 -0.01
C SER A 121 14.93 14.37 0.94
N LEU A 122 16.22 14.59 1.23
CA LEU A 122 16.96 13.79 2.21
C LEU A 122 16.32 13.86 3.59
N SER A 123 15.83 15.03 4.03
CA SER A 123 15.16 15.16 5.32
C SER A 123 13.87 14.32 5.40
N TYR A 124 13.10 14.25 4.31
CA TYR A 124 11.88 13.46 4.24
C TYR A 124 12.17 11.96 4.17
N ILE A 125 13.03 11.53 3.26
CA ILE A 125 13.30 10.10 3.11
C ILE A 125 13.99 9.54 4.35
N ASN A 126 14.90 10.28 5.02
CA ASN A 126 15.55 9.81 6.24
C ASN A 126 14.59 9.62 7.43
N ASN A 127 13.36 10.14 7.32
CA ASN A 127 12.31 9.97 8.32
C ASN A 127 11.37 8.78 8.03
N ILE A 128 11.46 8.12 6.88
CA ILE A 128 10.61 6.98 6.56
C ILE A 128 11.24 5.70 7.13
N CYS A 129 10.41 4.80 7.66
CA CYS A 129 10.79 3.42 7.95
C CYS A 129 9.96 2.51 7.05
N ALA A 130 10.60 1.52 6.41
CA ALA A 130 9.92 0.54 5.57
C ALA A 130 10.37 -0.88 5.91
N LYS A 131 9.42 -1.81 5.96
CA LYS A 131 9.66 -3.23 6.25
C LYS A 131 8.80 -4.11 5.36
N SER A 132 9.43 -5.11 4.77
CA SER A 132 8.76 -6.24 4.14
C SER A 132 8.52 -7.35 5.16
N LEU A 133 7.34 -7.96 5.11
CA LEU A 133 7.02 -9.17 5.88
C LEU A 133 6.49 -10.24 4.91
N PHE A 134 7.20 -11.36 4.85
CA PHE A 134 6.80 -12.56 4.12
C PHE A 134 6.26 -13.58 5.11
N PHE A 135 4.93 -13.63 5.26
CA PHE A 135 4.28 -14.58 6.16
C PHE A 135 4.02 -15.90 5.43
N THR A 136 4.82 -16.92 5.77
CA THR A 136 4.89 -18.21 5.07
C THR A 136 4.17 -19.36 5.77
N GLU A 137 3.50 -19.12 6.90
CA GLU A 137 2.75 -20.17 7.60
C GLU A 137 1.50 -20.62 6.80
N TYR A 138 0.93 -19.71 6.01
CA TYR A 138 -0.13 -19.98 5.06
C TYR A 138 -0.33 -18.80 4.09
N GLY A 139 -1.07 -19.05 3.00
CA GLY A 139 -1.56 -18.02 2.09
C GLY A 139 -3.07 -18.01 1.96
N LYS A 140 -3.57 -17.42 0.87
CA LYS A 140 -5.02 -17.27 0.64
C LYS A 140 -5.78 -18.59 0.60
N ASP A 141 -5.12 -19.69 0.26
CA ASP A 141 -5.76 -20.99 0.11
C ASP A 141 -6.19 -21.58 1.46
N PHE A 142 -5.56 -21.16 2.56
CA PHE A 142 -5.97 -21.54 3.91
C PHE A 142 -7.38 -21.04 4.27
N MET A 143 -7.81 -19.87 3.78
CA MET A 143 -9.13 -19.33 4.12
C MET A 143 -10.28 -20.01 3.36
N LYS A 144 -9.99 -20.66 2.23
CA LYS A 144 -11.01 -21.24 1.33
C LYS A 144 -11.95 -22.24 2.04
N PRO A 145 -11.48 -23.24 2.81
CA PRO A 145 -12.36 -24.20 3.49
C PRO A 145 -13.27 -23.56 4.54
N TYR A 146 -12.86 -22.43 5.12
CA TYR A 146 -13.62 -21.69 6.11
C TYR A 146 -14.58 -20.67 5.50
N LYS A 147 -14.62 -20.55 4.16
CA LYS A 147 -15.44 -19.58 3.41
C LYS A 147 -15.20 -18.13 3.83
N LEU A 148 -13.98 -17.80 4.25
CA LEU A 148 -13.58 -16.44 4.58
C LEU A 148 -12.88 -15.82 3.38
N HIS A 149 -13.27 -14.59 3.03
CA HIS A 149 -12.57 -13.85 1.98
C HIS A 149 -11.17 -13.46 2.49
N PRO A 150 -10.08 -13.70 1.73
CA PRO A 150 -8.73 -13.52 2.23
C PRO A 150 -8.40 -12.05 2.56
N ASP A 151 -8.94 -11.11 1.77
CA ASP A 151 -8.78 -9.66 2.00
C ASP A 151 -9.38 -9.22 3.34
N ALA A 152 -10.65 -9.55 3.58
CA ALA A 152 -11.35 -9.28 4.83
C ALA A 152 -10.63 -9.92 6.04
N PHE A 153 -10.12 -11.14 5.86
CA PHE A 153 -9.34 -11.82 6.90
C PHE A 153 -8.05 -11.07 7.23
N VAL A 154 -7.31 -10.62 6.21
CA VAL A 154 -6.10 -9.80 6.42
C VAL A 154 -6.45 -8.48 7.09
N GLN A 155 -7.50 -7.78 6.66
CA GLN A 155 -7.95 -6.53 7.29
C GLN A 155 -8.28 -6.70 8.76
N MET A 156 -8.93 -7.81 9.13
CA MET A 156 -9.13 -8.16 10.53
C MET A 156 -7.79 -8.34 11.25
N SER A 157 -6.84 -9.09 10.69
CA SER A 157 -5.51 -9.24 11.31
C SER A 157 -4.80 -7.90 11.57
N LEU A 158 -4.98 -6.91 10.70
CA LEU A 158 -4.45 -5.56 10.87
C LEU A 158 -5.12 -4.81 12.04
N GLN A 159 -6.46 -4.91 12.17
CA GLN A 159 -7.18 -4.34 13.32
C GLN A 159 -6.71 -4.94 14.65
N LEU A 160 -6.50 -6.27 14.69
CA LEU A 160 -6.01 -6.96 15.88
C LEU A 160 -4.55 -6.57 16.21
N ALA A 161 -3.68 -6.52 15.20
CA ALA A 161 -2.29 -6.13 15.35
C ALA A 161 -2.16 -4.72 15.93
N TYR A 162 -2.91 -3.76 15.38
CA TYR A 162 -2.90 -2.39 15.87
C TYR A 162 -3.40 -2.31 17.31
N TRP A 163 -4.50 -3.00 17.64
CA TRP A 163 -5.02 -2.97 19.01
C TRP A 163 -4.04 -3.55 20.03
N ARG A 164 -3.31 -4.63 19.68
CA ARG A 164 -2.29 -5.21 20.57
C ARG A 164 -1.22 -4.20 20.96
N LEU A 165 -0.83 -3.33 20.03
CA LEU A 165 0.24 -2.35 20.25
C LEU A 165 -0.26 -1.06 20.91
N HIS A 166 -1.44 -0.59 20.50
CA HIS A 166 -1.91 0.75 20.84
C HIS A 166 -3.11 0.76 21.80
N GLY A 167 -3.71 -0.40 22.08
CA GLY A 167 -4.83 -0.55 23.02
C GLY A 167 -6.12 0.15 22.61
N ARG A 168 -6.26 0.57 21.34
CA ARG A 168 -7.37 1.37 20.83
C ARG A 168 -7.77 0.96 19.41
N PRO A 169 -9.02 1.23 18.97
CA PRO A 169 -9.43 1.07 17.58
C PRO A 169 -8.56 1.90 16.62
N ALA A 170 -8.38 1.39 15.40
CA ALA A 170 -7.57 2.02 14.37
C ALA A 170 -8.45 2.55 13.23
N PRO A 171 -8.80 3.84 13.14
CA PRO A 171 -9.38 4.41 11.92
C PRO A 171 -8.57 3.99 10.69
N THR A 172 -9.18 3.18 9.83
CA THR A 172 -8.47 2.47 8.75
C THR A 172 -9.07 2.82 7.41
N TYR A 173 -8.22 3.26 6.49
CA TYR A 173 -8.51 3.39 5.07
C TYR A 173 -8.14 2.10 4.37
N GLU A 174 -9.05 1.55 3.58
CA GLU A 174 -8.79 0.53 2.58
C GLU A 174 -9.29 0.98 1.21
N THR A 175 -8.48 0.77 0.19
CA THR A 175 -8.88 1.05 -1.20
C THR A 175 -9.95 0.07 -1.69
N ALA A 176 -11.12 0.60 -2.09
CA ALA A 176 -12.12 -0.14 -2.85
C ALA A 176 -12.15 0.36 -4.31
N SER A 177 -11.89 -0.50 -5.28
CA SER A 177 -11.92 -0.13 -6.70
C SER A 177 -13.36 0.11 -7.20
N THR A 178 -13.59 1.23 -7.86
CA THR A 178 -14.87 1.58 -8.51
C THR A 178 -14.82 1.47 -10.03
N ARG A 179 -13.84 0.73 -10.58
CA ARG A 179 -13.59 0.53 -12.02
C ARG A 179 -14.76 -0.08 -12.84
N GLN A 180 -15.86 -0.46 -12.21
CA GLN A 180 -17.10 -0.83 -12.92
C GLN A 180 -17.84 0.39 -13.51
N PHE A 181 -17.51 1.60 -13.05
CA PHE A 181 -18.02 2.85 -13.59
C PHE A 181 -17.02 3.49 -14.55
N HIS A 182 -17.51 4.32 -15.48
CA HIS A 182 -16.64 5.07 -16.39
C HIS A 182 -15.69 5.98 -15.61
N ALA A 183 -14.39 5.91 -15.93
CA ALA A 183 -13.32 6.62 -15.21
C ALA A 183 -13.29 6.37 -13.68
N GLY A 184 -13.94 5.29 -13.22
CA GLY A 184 -13.94 4.91 -11.81
C GLY A 184 -12.53 4.57 -11.32
N ARG A 185 -12.12 5.25 -10.25
CA ARG A 185 -10.88 4.98 -9.52
C ARG A 185 -11.18 4.23 -8.23
N THR A 186 -11.35 4.95 -7.13
CA THR A 186 -11.42 4.37 -5.78
C THR A 186 -12.48 5.02 -4.91
N GLU A 187 -13.01 4.23 -3.99
CA GLU A 187 -13.73 4.65 -2.78
C GLU A 187 -12.94 4.17 -1.53
N THR A 188 -13.19 4.77 -0.37
CA THR A 188 -12.67 4.35 0.94
C THR A 188 -13.58 3.31 1.56
N MET A 189 -13.07 2.10 1.78
CA MET A 189 -13.68 1.16 2.70
C MET A 189 -13.08 1.36 4.10
N ARG A 190 -13.93 1.61 5.09
CA ARG A 190 -13.50 1.84 6.48
C ARG A 190 -13.50 0.53 7.28
N SER A 191 -12.35 -0.14 7.36
CA SER A 191 -12.22 -1.46 8.02
C SER A 191 -12.49 -1.45 9.54
N CYS A 192 -12.41 -0.27 10.17
CA CYS A 192 -12.62 -0.09 11.61
C CYS A 192 -14.11 0.04 11.93
N THR A 193 -14.80 -1.10 11.98
CA THR A 193 -16.23 -1.19 12.24
C THR A 193 -16.52 -1.55 13.69
N ALA A 194 -17.79 -1.43 14.11
CA ALA A 194 -18.19 -1.92 15.43
C ALA A 194 -17.93 -3.42 15.57
N GLU A 195 -18.19 -4.20 14.51
CA GLU A 195 -17.95 -5.63 14.46
C GLU A 195 -16.46 -5.98 14.52
N SER A 196 -15.60 -5.22 13.84
CA SER A 196 -14.15 -5.45 13.94
C SER A 196 -13.64 -5.15 15.34
N VAL A 197 -14.11 -4.09 15.99
CA VAL A 197 -13.75 -3.76 17.39
C VAL A 197 -14.22 -4.85 18.36
N ASP A 198 -15.48 -5.27 18.24
CA ASP A 198 -16.07 -6.33 19.06
C ASP A 198 -15.33 -7.68 18.88
N TRP A 199 -14.94 -8.00 17.64
CA TRP A 199 -14.09 -9.15 17.36
C TRP A 199 -12.71 -9.03 18.02
N VAL A 200 -12.00 -7.91 17.85
CA VAL A 200 -10.68 -7.71 18.46
C VAL A 200 -10.73 -7.81 19.98
N GLN A 201 -11.72 -7.16 20.61
CA GLN A 201 -11.90 -7.22 22.06
C GLN A 201 -12.21 -8.65 22.53
N THR A 202 -13.05 -9.38 21.80
CA THR A 202 -13.34 -10.80 22.09
C THR A 202 -12.09 -11.67 21.93
N MET A 203 -11.29 -11.41 20.90
CA MET A 203 -10.06 -12.16 20.61
C MET A 203 -9.04 -12.04 21.74
N LEU A 204 -8.88 -10.83 22.29
CA LEU A 204 -7.94 -10.52 23.37
C LEU A 204 -8.48 -10.85 24.78
N ASN A 205 -9.77 -11.15 24.92
CA ASN A 205 -10.36 -11.57 26.19
C ASN A 205 -9.93 -13.01 26.55
N PRO A 206 -9.20 -13.24 27.67
CA PRO A 206 -8.77 -14.58 28.08
C PRO A 206 -9.95 -15.47 28.52
N LYS A 207 -11.11 -14.89 28.83
CA LYS A 207 -12.32 -15.62 29.25
C LYS A 207 -13.20 -16.04 28.07
N ALA A 208 -13.00 -15.48 26.88
CA ALA A 208 -13.80 -15.78 25.71
C ALA A 208 -13.44 -17.16 25.13
N LYS A 209 -14.46 -17.97 24.83
CA LYS A 209 -14.27 -19.31 24.25
C LYS A 209 -13.88 -19.21 22.77
N THR A 210 -13.16 -20.22 22.27
CA THR A 210 -12.74 -20.26 20.85
C THR A 210 -13.91 -20.18 19.86
N ALA A 211 -15.05 -20.81 20.16
CA ALA A 211 -16.27 -20.68 19.33
C ALA A 211 -16.79 -19.24 19.29
N GLU A 212 -16.71 -18.52 20.40
CA GLU A 212 -17.14 -17.12 20.46
C GLU A 212 -16.21 -16.24 19.63
N LYS A 213 -14.88 -16.40 19.80
CA LYS A 213 -13.87 -15.71 18.99
C LYS A 213 -14.08 -15.95 17.49
N ARG A 214 -14.34 -17.20 17.09
CA ARG A 214 -14.65 -17.56 15.71
C ARG A 214 -15.92 -16.90 15.20
N ARG A 215 -17.01 -16.94 15.98
CA ARG A 215 -18.29 -16.31 15.59
C ARG A 215 -18.13 -14.80 15.36
N LYS A 216 -17.39 -14.12 16.24
CA LYS A 216 -17.12 -12.69 16.09
C LYS A 216 -16.23 -12.38 14.89
N LEU A 217 -15.22 -13.21 14.61
CA LEU A 217 -14.39 -13.10 13.41
C LEU A 217 -15.24 -13.18 12.15
N VAL A 218 -16.12 -14.19 12.05
CA VAL A 218 -17.03 -14.36 10.91
C VAL A 218 -17.93 -13.13 10.75
N ALA A 219 -18.52 -12.63 11.83
CA ALA A 219 -19.37 -11.43 11.77
C ALA A 219 -18.62 -10.18 11.28
N ALA A 220 -17.37 -9.99 11.73
CA ALA A 220 -16.53 -8.88 11.29
C ALA A 220 -16.13 -8.99 9.81
N VAL A 221 -15.80 -10.21 9.36
CA VAL A 221 -15.52 -10.50 7.95
C VAL A 221 -16.75 -10.30 7.07
N ASP A 222 -17.93 -10.71 7.52
CA ASP A 222 -19.19 -10.51 6.78
C ASP A 222 -19.55 -9.02 6.67
N CYS A 223 -19.36 -8.25 7.74
CA CYS A 223 -19.54 -6.80 7.72
C CYS A 223 -18.58 -6.14 6.72
N HIS A 224 -17.28 -6.47 6.78
CA HIS A 224 -16.27 -6.01 5.84
C HIS A 224 -16.66 -6.32 4.39
N ASN A 225 -17.00 -7.57 4.08
CA ASN A 225 -17.38 -7.99 2.73
C ASN A 225 -18.60 -7.23 2.20
N ARG A 226 -19.58 -6.93 3.07
CA ARG A 226 -20.75 -6.13 2.70
C ARG A 226 -20.34 -4.70 2.36
N LEU A 227 -19.58 -4.04 3.24
CA LEU A 227 -19.13 -2.65 3.04
C LEU A 227 -18.21 -2.52 1.81
N MET A 228 -17.32 -3.49 1.58
CA MET A 228 -16.48 -3.52 0.39
C MET A 228 -17.32 -3.58 -0.90
N LYS A 229 -18.38 -4.40 -0.93
CA LYS A 229 -19.30 -4.47 -2.07
C LYS A 229 -20.06 -3.17 -2.29
N GLU A 230 -20.53 -2.53 -1.22
CA GLU A 230 -21.18 -1.21 -1.27
C GLU A 230 -20.21 -0.16 -1.84
N CYS A 231 -18.97 -0.10 -1.33
CA CYS A 231 -17.94 0.81 -1.84
C CYS A 231 -17.61 0.55 -3.31
N GLN A 232 -17.45 -0.71 -3.73
CA GLN A 232 -17.23 -1.06 -5.13
C GLN A 232 -18.37 -0.57 -6.02
N LYS A 233 -19.63 -0.67 -5.54
CA LYS A 233 -20.85 -0.11 -6.17
C LYS A 233 -20.98 1.41 -6.09
N ASN A 234 -19.96 2.11 -5.58
CA ASN A 234 -19.97 3.55 -5.41
C ASN A 234 -21.10 4.01 -4.45
N GLU A 235 -21.47 3.14 -3.51
CA GLU A 235 -22.43 3.39 -2.41
C GLU A 235 -21.68 3.73 -1.10
N GLY A 236 -20.35 3.86 -1.16
CA GLY A 236 -19.54 4.38 -0.05
C GLY A 236 -19.75 5.88 0.18
N ILE A 237 -19.27 6.38 1.32
CA ILE A 237 -19.60 7.74 1.78
C ILE A 237 -18.44 8.74 1.63
N ASP A 238 -17.19 8.28 1.62
CA ASP A 238 -16.03 9.18 1.72
C ASP A 238 -15.87 10.08 0.49
N ARG A 239 -15.99 9.54 -0.74
CA ARG A 239 -15.95 10.40 -1.95
C ARG A 239 -17.15 11.32 -2.06
N HIS A 240 -18.33 10.86 -1.61
CA HIS A 240 -19.52 11.71 -1.56
C HIS A 240 -19.31 12.91 -0.61
N MET A 241 -18.79 12.67 0.59
CA MET A 241 -18.49 13.72 1.56
C MET A 241 -17.43 14.70 1.04
N LEU A 242 -16.39 14.20 0.36
CA LEU A 242 -15.42 15.06 -0.32
C LEU A 242 -16.08 15.93 -1.40
N GLY A 243 -17.01 15.39 -2.18
CA GLY A 243 -17.77 16.15 -3.17
C GLY A 243 -18.56 17.30 -2.55
N LEU A 244 -19.27 17.04 -1.44
CA LEU A 244 -20.00 18.09 -0.71
C LEU A 244 -19.06 19.17 -0.15
N TYR A 245 -17.89 18.78 0.36
CA TYR A 245 -16.87 19.70 0.84
C TYR A 245 -16.35 20.62 -0.29
N ILE A 246 -16.06 20.04 -1.47
CA ILE A 246 -15.59 20.80 -2.63
C ILE A 246 -16.67 21.76 -3.12
N VAL A 247 -17.94 21.34 -3.18
CA VAL A 247 -19.05 22.22 -3.58
C VAL A 247 -19.17 23.43 -2.65
N ALA A 248 -19.02 23.25 -1.34
CA ALA A 248 -19.03 24.36 -0.39
C ALA A 248 -17.88 25.34 -0.65
N LEU A 249 -16.66 24.82 -0.86
CA LEU A 249 -15.49 25.63 -1.20
C LEU A 249 -15.68 26.43 -2.49
N GLU A 250 -16.09 25.77 -3.58
CA GLU A 250 -16.28 26.40 -4.89
C GLU A 250 -17.41 27.43 -4.89
N SER A 251 -18.40 27.25 -4.02
CA SER A 251 -19.50 28.19 -3.83
C SER A 251 -19.14 29.39 -2.94
N GLY A 252 -17.92 29.44 -2.39
CA GLY A 252 -17.50 30.47 -1.45
C GLY A 252 -18.29 30.44 -0.13
N MET A 253 -18.87 29.29 0.23
CA MET A 253 -19.54 29.09 1.50
C MET A 253 -18.53 28.80 2.60
N ASP A 254 -18.90 29.10 3.84
CA ASP A 254 -18.19 28.57 5.00
C ASP A 254 -18.24 27.03 4.98
N ILE A 255 -17.14 26.40 5.41
CA ILE A 255 -17.07 24.95 5.52
C ILE A 255 -18.14 24.46 6.51
N PRO A 256 -19.02 23.52 6.12
CA PRO A 256 -20.04 23.00 7.03
C PRO A 256 -19.46 22.40 8.30
N ASP A 257 -20.11 22.64 9.44
CA ASP A 257 -19.70 22.19 10.77
C ASP A 257 -19.38 20.69 10.85
N LEU A 258 -20.04 19.87 10.04
CA LEU A 258 -19.77 18.42 9.91
C LEU A 258 -18.29 18.11 9.64
N PHE A 259 -17.63 18.90 8.78
CA PHE A 259 -16.22 18.70 8.42
C PHE A 259 -15.25 19.29 9.45
N LEU A 260 -15.76 20.18 10.32
CA LEU A 260 -15.02 20.80 11.42
C LEU A 260 -15.15 20.00 12.73
N ASP A 261 -16.13 19.09 12.81
CA ASP A 261 -16.33 18.21 13.96
C ASP A 261 -15.05 17.38 14.20
N PRO A 262 -14.48 17.39 15.43
CA PRO A 262 -13.31 16.57 15.76
C PRO A 262 -13.48 15.08 15.44
N SER A 263 -14.71 14.58 15.41
CA SER A 263 -15.07 13.20 15.06
C SER A 263 -14.82 12.88 13.59
N PHE A 264 -14.95 13.86 12.68
CA PHE A 264 -14.63 13.69 11.27
C PHE A 264 -13.16 13.31 11.11
N THR A 265 -12.26 14.12 11.68
CA THR A 265 -10.81 13.88 11.72
C THR A 265 -10.46 12.61 12.51
N LYS A 266 -11.03 12.43 13.71
CA LYS A 266 -10.75 11.26 14.56
C LYS A 266 -11.15 9.94 13.91
N SER A 267 -12.16 9.94 13.05
CA SER A 267 -12.58 8.77 12.27
C SER A 267 -11.76 8.54 10.99
N GLY A 268 -10.78 9.41 10.70
CA GLY A 268 -9.88 9.32 9.55
C GLY A 268 -10.12 10.37 8.45
N GLY A 269 -11.20 11.14 8.54
CA GLY A 269 -11.52 12.18 7.56
C GLY A 269 -10.42 13.24 7.41
N GLY A 270 -10.33 13.86 6.24
CA GLY A 270 -9.29 14.85 5.93
C GLY A 270 -7.88 14.27 5.83
N GLY A 271 -7.75 12.96 5.58
CA GLY A 271 -6.45 12.30 5.48
C GLY A 271 -5.82 11.93 6.83
N ASN A 272 -6.63 11.56 7.83
CA ASN A 272 -6.19 11.27 9.19
C ASN A 272 -6.29 9.79 9.58
N PHE A 273 -6.26 8.89 8.60
CA PHE A 273 -6.28 7.45 8.87
C PHE A 273 -4.95 7.00 9.47
N VAL A 274 -5.00 6.43 10.67
CA VAL A 274 -3.82 5.87 11.36
C VAL A 274 -3.33 4.58 10.70
N LEU A 275 -4.20 3.90 9.94
CA LEU A 275 -3.85 2.78 9.06
C LEU A 275 -4.30 3.11 7.63
N SER A 276 -3.35 3.29 6.74
CA SER A 276 -3.58 3.41 5.30
C SER A 276 -3.24 2.10 4.62
N THR A 277 -4.22 1.45 4.00
CA THR A 277 -4.07 0.07 3.51
C THR A 277 -4.62 -0.12 2.11
N SER A 278 -4.07 -1.11 1.42
CA SER A 278 -4.64 -1.62 0.17
C SER A 278 -4.13 -3.02 -0.08
N THR A 279 -5.00 -3.92 -0.54
CA THR A 279 -4.53 -5.08 -1.28
C THR A 279 -3.97 -4.64 -2.62
N VAL A 280 -2.87 -5.27 -3.04
CA VAL A 280 -2.32 -5.20 -4.40
C VAL A 280 -2.63 -6.47 -5.20
N GLY A 281 -3.62 -7.24 -4.75
CA GLY A 281 -4.15 -8.40 -5.44
C GLY A 281 -3.43 -9.71 -5.12
N TYR A 282 -3.42 -10.61 -6.11
CA TYR A 282 -3.14 -12.03 -5.90
C TYR A 282 -1.90 -12.55 -6.64
N THR A 283 -1.01 -11.62 -7.01
CA THR A 283 0.26 -11.91 -7.71
C THR A 283 1.44 -11.79 -6.73
N PRO A 284 2.63 -12.32 -7.04
CA PRO A 284 3.81 -12.10 -6.22
C PRO A 284 4.33 -10.65 -6.27
N VAL A 285 3.82 -9.81 -7.18
CA VAL A 285 4.18 -8.39 -7.27
C VAL A 285 3.44 -7.61 -6.19
N PHE A 286 4.19 -6.88 -5.37
CA PHE A 286 3.64 -6.02 -4.34
C PHE A 286 4.52 -4.80 -4.09
N GLY A 287 3.93 -3.79 -3.46
CA GLY A 287 4.54 -2.53 -3.11
C GLY A 287 3.59 -1.75 -2.21
N GLY A 288 3.97 -0.52 -1.88
CA GLY A 288 3.17 0.34 -1.03
C GLY A 288 3.64 1.79 -1.07
N VAL A 289 3.00 2.62 -0.26
CA VAL A 289 3.36 4.02 -0.06
C VAL A 289 3.69 4.27 1.41
N ALA A 290 4.23 5.45 1.71
CA ALA A 290 4.44 5.89 3.09
C ALA A 290 3.11 6.00 3.87
N ALA A 291 3.21 6.07 5.20
CA ALA A 291 2.05 6.29 6.06
C ALA A 291 1.39 7.64 5.75
N MET A 292 0.05 7.69 5.89
CA MET A 292 -0.75 8.89 5.55
C MET A 292 -0.50 10.06 6.53
N ILE A 293 -0.19 9.75 7.79
CA ILE A 293 0.07 10.73 8.84
C ILE A 293 1.32 10.36 9.65
N PRO A 294 1.95 11.33 10.35
CA PRO A 294 3.17 11.09 11.14
C PRO A 294 3.06 9.94 12.15
N ASN A 295 1.93 9.80 12.84
CA ASN A 295 1.68 8.73 13.83
C ASN A 295 0.79 7.61 13.27
N GLY A 296 1.00 7.25 12.00
CA GLY A 296 0.25 6.19 11.33
C GLY A 296 1.16 5.15 10.68
N TYR A 297 0.52 4.14 10.10
CA TYR A 297 1.16 3.14 9.27
C TYR A 297 0.59 3.14 7.85
N GLY A 298 1.46 2.85 6.89
CA GLY A 298 1.08 2.30 5.60
C GLY A 298 1.20 0.78 5.69
N CYS A 299 0.19 0.03 5.26
CA CYS A 299 0.25 -1.43 5.22
C CYS A 299 -0.44 -1.98 3.97
N PHE A 300 0.36 -2.43 3.03
CA PHE A 300 -0.07 -2.92 1.71
C PHE A 300 0.29 -4.37 1.57
N TYR A 301 -0.51 -5.16 0.86
CA TYR A 301 -0.30 -6.60 0.83
C TYR A 301 -0.76 -7.30 -0.44
N SER A 302 -0.02 -8.34 -0.83
CA SER A 302 -0.46 -9.31 -1.84
C SER A 302 -0.64 -10.69 -1.22
N MET A 303 -1.53 -11.47 -1.82
CA MET A 303 -1.93 -12.77 -1.29
C MET A 303 -1.77 -13.83 -2.37
N VAL A 304 -0.76 -14.68 -2.23
CA VAL A 304 -0.59 -15.87 -3.08
C VAL A 304 -1.11 -17.10 -2.35
N SER A 305 -1.09 -18.27 -3.00
CA SER A 305 -1.73 -19.48 -2.49
C SER A 305 -1.23 -19.90 -1.10
N ASP A 306 0.09 -19.81 -0.88
CA ASP A 306 0.82 -20.34 0.28
C ASP A 306 1.52 -19.25 1.12
N ARG A 307 1.43 -17.98 0.72
CA ARG A 307 2.09 -16.87 1.42
C ARG A 307 1.30 -15.57 1.37
N LEU A 308 1.43 -14.76 2.41
CA LEU A 308 0.99 -13.36 2.44
C LEU A 308 2.22 -12.44 2.47
N ASN A 309 2.27 -11.47 1.56
CA ASN A 309 3.36 -10.50 1.47
C ASN A 309 2.86 -9.14 1.97
N PHE A 310 3.60 -8.49 2.84
CA PHE A 310 3.26 -7.17 3.38
C PHE A 310 4.39 -6.17 3.14
N PHE A 311 3.99 -4.94 2.81
CA PHE A 311 4.81 -3.75 2.75
C PHE A 311 4.31 -2.79 3.82
N ILE A 312 5.12 -2.57 4.85
CA ILE A 312 4.75 -1.82 6.05
C ILE A 312 5.64 -0.58 6.12
N THR A 313 5.03 0.59 6.33
CA THR A 313 5.76 1.84 6.54
C THR A 313 5.28 2.58 7.76
N SER A 314 6.18 3.32 8.40
CA SER A 314 5.86 4.34 9.41
C SER A 314 6.89 5.47 9.32
N PHE A 315 6.88 6.41 10.27
CA PHE A 315 7.88 7.47 10.36
C PHE A 315 8.78 7.28 11.58
N LYS A 316 10.09 7.44 11.39
CA LYS A 316 11.13 7.31 12.42
C LYS A 316 10.95 8.31 13.57
N ALA A 317 10.49 9.53 13.26
CA ALA A 317 10.23 10.56 14.25
C ALA A 317 9.01 10.27 15.14
N SER A 318 8.18 9.29 14.80
CA SER A 318 7.02 8.92 15.61
C SER A 318 7.43 8.09 16.80
N GLU A 319 7.11 8.55 18.01
CA GLU A 319 7.27 7.76 19.24
C GLU A 319 6.16 6.72 19.41
N GLU A 320 5.07 6.83 18.64
CA GLU A 320 3.93 5.92 18.70
C GLU A 320 4.06 4.72 17.77
N THR A 321 4.81 4.81 16.67
CA THR A 321 4.80 3.81 15.60
C THR A 321 6.14 3.10 15.42
N SER A 322 6.10 1.80 15.13
CA SER A 322 7.30 1.00 14.77
C SER A 322 6.91 -0.07 13.76
N VAL A 323 7.56 -0.06 12.59
CA VAL A 323 7.34 -1.10 11.56
C VAL A 323 7.74 -2.48 12.06
N GLU A 324 8.75 -2.58 12.94
CA GLU A 324 9.17 -3.82 13.58
C GLU A 324 8.09 -4.38 14.48
N ALA A 325 7.64 -3.58 15.46
CA ALA A 325 6.62 -4.01 16.41
C ALA A 325 5.29 -4.32 15.70
N PHE A 326 4.90 -3.50 14.72
CA PHE A 326 3.70 -3.74 13.92
C PHE A 326 3.78 -5.04 13.10
N SER A 327 4.94 -5.29 12.46
CA SER A 327 5.17 -6.54 11.74
C SER A 327 5.10 -7.76 12.65
N GLU A 328 5.63 -7.69 13.87
CA GLU A 328 5.57 -8.79 14.84
C GLU A 328 4.15 -9.03 15.35
N ALA A 329 3.44 -7.95 15.71
CA ALA A 329 2.05 -8.00 16.14
C ALA A 329 1.13 -8.55 15.03
N LEU A 330 1.42 -8.23 13.77
CA LEU A 330 0.69 -8.74 12.60
C LEU A 330 0.92 -10.24 12.41
N SER A 331 2.17 -10.70 12.42
CA SER A 331 2.49 -12.13 12.35
C SER A 331 1.81 -12.92 13.46
N LEU A 332 1.87 -12.43 14.70
CA LEU A 332 1.19 -13.06 15.84
C LEU A 332 -0.33 -13.08 15.64
N SER A 333 -0.92 -11.98 15.15
CA SER A 333 -2.35 -11.88 14.90
C SER A 333 -2.82 -12.88 13.84
N LEU A 334 -2.05 -13.05 12.76
CA LEU A 334 -2.29 -14.05 11.72
C LEU A 334 -2.22 -15.48 12.27
N CYS A 335 -1.21 -15.80 13.08
CA CYS A 335 -1.09 -17.11 13.74
C CYS A 335 -2.27 -17.39 14.67
N ASP A 336 -2.63 -16.44 15.53
CA ASP A 336 -3.73 -16.61 16.49
C ASP A 336 -5.09 -16.76 15.78
N MET A 337 -5.30 -16.05 14.67
CA MET A 337 -6.49 -16.19 13.84
C MET A 337 -6.57 -17.58 13.18
N GLN A 338 -5.45 -18.14 12.73
CA GLN A 338 -5.39 -19.52 12.24
C GLN A 338 -5.80 -20.52 13.34
N GLN A 339 -5.28 -20.36 14.56
CA GLN A 339 -5.62 -21.24 15.68
C GLN A 339 -7.13 -21.21 16.00
N VAL A 340 -7.77 -20.04 15.96
CA VAL A 340 -9.22 -19.91 16.18
C VAL A 340 -10.04 -20.68 15.13
N LEU A 341 -9.52 -20.86 13.92
CA LEU A 341 -10.20 -21.58 12.83
C LEU A 341 -9.95 -23.09 12.86
N VAL A 342 -8.74 -23.54 13.21
CA VAL A 342 -8.34 -24.96 13.14
C VAL A 342 -8.91 -25.80 14.29
N VAL A 343 -9.21 -25.22 15.46
CA VAL A 343 -9.74 -25.98 16.60
C VAL A 343 -11.09 -26.65 16.24
N PRO A 344 -11.24 -27.98 16.36
CA PRO A 344 -12.48 -28.68 16.01
C PRO A 344 -13.68 -28.17 16.82
N THR A 345 -14.82 -27.98 16.16
CA THR A 345 -16.09 -27.60 16.81
C THR A 345 -16.62 -28.66 17.77
N SER A 346 -16.12 -29.90 17.71
CA SER A 346 -16.55 -31.04 18.53
C SER A 346 -15.87 -31.15 19.90
N SER A 347 -14.96 -30.23 20.24
CA SER A 347 -14.26 -30.19 21.54
C SER A 347 -14.58 -28.93 22.36
N LEU A 348 -15.77 -28.35 22.17
CA LEU A 348 -16.25 -27.16 22.89
C LEU A 348 -17.57 -27.37 23.62
#